data_AF-A0AAX3SLI3-F1
#
_entry.id   AF-A0AAX3SLI3-F1
#
_cell.length_a   1.000
_cell.length_b   1.000
_cell.length_c   1.000
_cell.angle_alpha   90.00
_cell.angle_beta   90.00
_cell.angle_gamma   90.00
#
_symmetry.space_group_name_H-M   'P 1'
#
loop_
_entity.id
_entity.type
_entity.pdbx_description
1 polymer ?
#
loop_
_entity_poly.entity_id
_entity_poly.type
_entity_poly.pdbx_seq_one_letter_code
_entity_poly.pdbx_strand_id
1 'polypeptide(L)'
;MTSTVTDWTLPYASHRSSVLGRNMVSTSQPLAAQAGLSMLLAGGNAVDAAIATAMALTVVEPTGCGLGSDAFCILWDGKELHGLNASGRSPEAWTPEYFAALGGIPEKGWNAVTVPGAVSAWVELSRRFGKLPFEQLAQPAIRYARDGFAVSPTIATLWALGGAKLGDQPGFAECFLPDGKAPKAGEVFRSEAHARTLEEIAATKGESFYRGALARSMAEHAKACGGAMTEADLAAHQADWVGTVSQTFGDSVIHEIPPNGQGIAALMALGMLDALGVGAEPLDGVESVHLQVEAMKLALADLHEYNADGDHMRVESAHLLDAGYLRERAALIDRERASAPTYGAPRPGGTVYLAAADASGMMVSFIQSNYMGFGSGVVVPGTGISLQNRGHGFTTQAGHANEVAPRKRPSHTIIPAFAMNADGTPQMAFGVMGGPMQSQGHLQMALRVLRYGQNPQAAADAPRWRVTGGKGVAVEPAFDAEVVAALRARGHEVTVEEGHGVFAFGGAQLVLRDGDHYIGGSDPRKDGGVVAF
;
A
#
# COMPACT_ATOMS: atom_id res chain seq x y z
N MET A 1 27.06 23.48 24.99
CA MET A 1 25.62 23.32 25.27
C MET A 1 25.30 21.85 25.13
N THR A 2 24.97 21.18 26.23
CA THR A 2 24.50 19.79 26.20
C THR A 2 23.15 19.77 25.49
N SER A 3 23.14 19.40 24.22
CA SER A 3 21.91 19.11 23.48
C SER A 3 21.18 18.00 24.22
N THR A 4 20.13 18.33 24.96
CA THR A 4 19.22 17.35 25.54
C THR A 4 18.57 16.60 24.39
N VAL A 5 18.94 15.34 24.20
CA VAL A 5 18.27 14.44 23.26
C VAL A 5 16.86 14.19 23.80
N THR A 6 15.84 14.54 23.03
CA THR A 6 14.44 14.22 23.37
C THR A 6 14.26 12.71 23.38
N ASP A 7 13.72 12.17 24.49
CA ASP A 7 13.27 10.78 24.56
C ASP A 7 11.88 10.66 23.91
N TRP A 8 11.77 9.82 22.89
CA TRP A 8 10.54 9.60 22.12
C TRP A 8 9.72 8.41 22.63
N THR A 9 10.13 7.79 23.74
CA THR A 9 9.41 6.66 24.35
C THR A 9 8.05 7.11 24.91
N LEU A 10 7.00 6.31 24.66
CA LEU A 10 5.65 6.55 25.17
C LEU A 10 5.32 5.52 26.27
N PRO A 11 5.53 5.83 27.56
CA PRO A 11 5.40 4.86 28.65
C PRO A 11 3.95 4.58 29.10
N TYR A 12 2.96 5.29 28.55
CA TYR A 12 1.56 5.17 28.94
C TYR A 12 0.70 4.81 27.74
N ALA A 13 -0.32 3.98 27.97
CA ALA A 13 -1.34 3.72 26.96
C ALA A 13 -2.04 5.04 26.56
N SER A 14 -2.41 5.13 25.28
CA SER A 14 -3.12 6.27 24.72
C SER A 14 -4.35 5.78 23.98
N HIS A 15 -5.33 6.66 23.83
CA HIS A 15 -6.55 6.41 23.06
C HIS A 15 -6.77 7.57 22.10
N ARG A 16 -7.25 7.26 20.89
CA ARG A 16 -7.69 8.25 19.91
C ARG A 16 -9.19 8.12 19.71
N SER A 17 -9.90 9.24 19.74
CA SER A 17 -11.28 9.29 19.27
C SER A 17 -11.28 9.27 17.74
N SER A 18 -12.32 8.69 17.13
CA SER A 18 -12.54 8.88 15.69
C SER A 18 -12.74 10.37 15.39
N VAL A 19 -12.21 10.83 14.25
CA VAL A 19 -12.37 12.21 13.80
C VAL A 19 -13.60 12.30 12.90
N LEU A 20 -14.41 13.35 13.04
CA LEU A 20 -15.62 13.56 12.25
C LEU A 20 -15.54 14.86 11.46
N GLY A 21 -16.04 14.86 10.22
CA GLY A 21 -16.12 16.07 9.40
C GLY A 21 -16.70 15.81 8.01
N ARG A 22 -16.98 16.88 7.26
CA ARG A 22 -17.56 16.77 5.91
C ARG A 22 -16.51 16.70 4.82
N ASN A 23 -15.29 17.14 5.11
CA ASN A 23 -14.12 16.94 4.27
C ASN A 23 -13.02 16.33 5.11
N MET A 24 -12.31 15.33 4.61
CA MET A 24 -11.42 14.51 5.41
C MET A 24 -10.24 13.96 4.60
N VAL A 25 -9.08 13.86 5.26
CA VAL A 25 -7.91 13.10 4.79
C VAL A 25 -7.38 12.25 5.95
N SER A 26 -7.12 10.97 5.68
CA SER A 26 -6.48 10.02 6.60
C SER A 26 -5.25 9.41 5.94
N THR A 27 -4.07 9.57 6.54
CA THR A 27 -2.80 9.04 5.99
C THR A 27 -1.75 8.80 7.09
N SER A 28 -0.66 8.12 6.75
CA SER A 28 0.45 7.73 7.65
C SER A 28 1.38 8.88 8.07
N GLN A 29 1.24 10.07 7.50
CA GLN A 29 2.07 11.23 7.82
C GLN A 29 1.23 12.52 8.00
N PRO A 30 1.27 13.19 9.17
CA PRO A 30 0.50 14.42 9.42
C PRO A 30 0.72 15.56 8.42
N LEU A 31 1.95 15.79 7.94
CA LEU A 31 2.28 16.81 6.94
C LEU A 31 1.65 16.49 5.58
N ALA A 32 1.58 15.21 5.21
CA ALA A 32 0.89 14.79 4.01
C ALA A 32 -0.64 14.90 4.16
N ALA A 33 -1.18 14.62 5.34
CA ALA A 33 -2.59 14.85 5.65
C ALA A 33 -2.94 16.35 5.48
N GLN A 34 -2.09 17.23 6.01
CA GLN A 34 -2.23 18.67 5.89
C GLN A 34 -2.12 19.17 4.44
N ALA A 35 -1.26 18.55 3.60
CA ALA A 35 -1.19 18.86 2.18
C ALA A 35 -2.54 18.62 1.48
N GLY A 36 -3.16 17.46 1.71
CA GLY A 36 -4.48 17.14 1.17
C GLY A 36 -5.58 18.06 1.71
N LEU A 37 -5.59 18.30 3.02
CA LEU A 37 -6.53 19.24 3.66
C LEU A 37 -6.44 20.64 3.07
N SER A 38 -5.22 21.10 2.76
CA SER A 38 -5.01 22.42 2.15
C SER A 38 -5.61 22.52 0.75
N MET A 39 -5.67 21.43 -0.01
CA MET A 39 -6.33 21.41 -1.32
C MET A 39 -7.85 21.42 -1.19
N LEU A 40 -8.40 20.72 -0.21
CA LEU A 40 -9.83 20.80 0.11
C LEU A 40 -10.22 22.23 0.52
N LEU A 41 -9.44 22.88 1.38
CA LEU A 41 -9.64 24.27 1.79
C LEU A 41 -9.48 25.27 0.63
N ALA A 42 -8.63 24.95 -0.35
CA ALA A 42 -8.48 25.74 -1.58
C ALA A 42 -9.63 25.53 -2.58
N GLY A 43 -10.66 24.75 -2.24
CA GLY A 43 -11.83 24.49 -3.06
C GLY A 43 -11.69 23.29 -4.00
N GLY A 44 -10.65 22.48 -3.84
CA GLY A 44 -10.50 21.19 -4.51
C GLY A 44 -11.43 20.11 -3.96
N ASN A 45 -11.36 18.93 -4.55
CA ASN A 45 -12.14 17.74 -4.14
C ASN A 45 -11.24 16.64 -3.53
N ALA A 46 -11.84 15.49 -3.20
CA ALA A 46 -11.15 14.37 -2.60
C ALA A 46 -10.02 13.82 -3.49
N VAL A 47 -10.14 13.91 -4.82
CA VAL A 47 -9.07 13.54 -5.77
C VAL A 47 -7.90 14.53 -5.70
N ASP A 48 -8.17 15.83 -5.71
CA ASP A 48 -7.13 16.86 -5.54
C ASP A 48 -6.39 16.68 -4.20
N ALA A 49 -7.14 16.38 -3.14
CA ALA A 49 -6.59 16.10 -1.81
C ALA A 49 -5.70 14.85 -1.82
N ALA A 50 -6.18 13.76 -2.41
CA ALA A 50 -5.46 12.50 -2.51
C ALA A 50 -4.13 12.66 -3.27
N ILE A 51 -4.13 13.39 -4.39
CA ILE A 51 -2.93 13.64 -5.19
C ILE A 51 -1.91 14.50 -4.42
N ALA A 52 -2.34 15.58 -3.79
CA ALA A 52 -1.44 16.43 -3.00
C ALA A 52 -0.84 15.67 -1.79
N THR A 53 -1.64 14.84 -1.13
CA THR A 53 -1.15 13.93 -0.08
C THR A 53 -0.15 12.92 -0.64
N ALA A 54 -0.46 12.27 -1.78
CA ALA A 54 0.42 11.30 -2.43
C ALA A 54 1.77 11.90 -2.84
N MET A 55 1.78 13.09 -3.43
CA MET A 55 3.01 13.81 -3.77
C MET A 55 3.81 14.18 -2.52
N ALA A 56 3.15 14.67 -1.47
CA ALA A 56 3.80 15.02 -0.21
C ALA A 56 4.46 13.80 0.46
N LEU A 57 3.80 12.63 0.43
CA LEU A 57 4.35 11.39 0.98
C LEU A 57 5.68 10.98 0.32
N THR A 58 5.89 11.31 -0.97
CA THR A 58 7.18 11.04 -1.63
C THR A 58 8.36 11.80 -1.00
N VAL A 59 8.07 12.86 -0.24
CA VAL A 59 9.05 13.74 0.41
C VAL A 59 9.13 13.44 1.91
N VAL A 60 7.97 13.40 2.59
CA VAL A 60 7.91 13.33 4.06
C VAL A 60 7.96 11.91 4.62
N GLU A 61 7.72 10.89 3.76
CA GLU A 61 7.79 9.47 4.09
C GLU A 61 8.54 8.70 2.97
N PRO A 62 9.81 9.06 2.66
CA PRO A 62 10.56 8.42 1.57
C PRO A 62 10.92 6.96 1.88
N THR A 63 10.73 6.55 3.14
CA THR A 63 10.88 5.18 3.62
C THR A 63 9.69 4.29 3.27
N GLY A 64 8.59 4.84 2.73
CA GLY A 64 7.39 4.08 2.32
C GLY A 64 7.03 4.21 0.84
N CYS A 65 7.45 5.30 0.17
CA CYS A 65 7.25 5.53 -1.26
C CYS A 65 8.25 6.56 -1.81
N GLY A 66 8.17 6.86 -3.11
CA GLY A 66 8.99 7.87 -3.77
C GLY A 66 8.43 8.26 -5.14
N LEU A 67 9.11 9.16 -5.85
CA LEU A 67 8.71 9.53 -7.22
C LEU A 67 8.80 8.33 -8.18
N GLY A 68 9.68 7.37 -7.89
CA GLY A 68 9.83 6.12 -8.64
C GLY A 68 8.94 4.97 -8.16
N SER A 69 7.80 5.27 -7.53
CA SER A 69 6.79 4.30 -7.11
C SER A 69 5.81 3.93 -8.22
N ASP A 70 5.03 2.88 -7.97
CA ASP A 70 3.74 2.59 -8.63
C ASP A 70 2.56 2.99 -7.74
N ALA A 71 1.37 3.11 -8.33
CA ALA A 71 0.16 3.46 -7.60
C ALA A 71 -1.09 2.72 -8.07
N PHE A 72 -2.07 2.62 -7.16
CA PHE A 72 -3.40 2.11 -7.41
C PHE A 72 -4.44 2.99 -6.72
N CYS A 73 -5.65 3.06 -7.27
CA CYS A 73 -6.73 3.84 -6.70
C CYS A 73 -8.10 3.22 -6.96
N ILE A 74 -8.95 3.16 -5.93
CA ILE A 74 -10.40 3.02 -6.08
C ILE A 74 -11.06 4.34 -5.67
N LEU A 75 -11.93 4.86 -6.53
CA LEU A 75 -12.56 6.18 -6.39
C LEU A 75 -14.06 6.04 -6.59
N TRP A 76 -14.86 6.58 -5.68
CA TRP A 76 -16.26 6.88 -5.90
C TRP A 76 -16.41 8.34 -6.31
N ASP A 77 -16.90 8.62 -7.51
CA ASP A 77 -16.97 9.98 -8.08
C ASP A 77 -18.26 10.75 -7.73
N GLY A 78 -19.14 10.14 -6.93
CA GLY A 78 -20.50 10.65 -6.66
C GLY A 78 -21.59 9.86 -7.39
N LYS A 79 -21.24 9.04 -8.38
CA LYS A 79 -22.18 8.28 -9.22
C LYS A 79 -21.78 6.83 -9.41
N GLU A 80 -20.50 6.57 -9.64
CA GLU A 80 -19.99 5.22 -9.89
C GLU A 80 -18.58 5.02 -9.30
N LEU A 81 -18.20 3.75 -9.18
CA LEU A 81 -16.91 3.34 -8.65
C LEU A 81 -15.93 3.09 -9.80
N HIS A 82 -14.76 3.69 -9.70
CA HIS A 82 -13.66 3.57 -10.66
C HIS A 82 -12.48 2.87 -10.01
N GLY A 83 -11.76 2.06 -10.79
CA GLY A 83 -10.48 1.47 -10.37
C GLY A 83 -9.37 1.79 -11.36
N LEU A 84 -8.23 2.24 -10.84
CA LEU A 84 -7.04 2.63 -11.59
C LEU A 84 -5.86 1.74 -11.20
N ASN A 85 -5.25 1.11 -12.20
CA ASN A 85 -3.99 0.38 -12.10
C ASN A 85 -2.89 1.19 -12.79
N ALA A 86 -2.02 1.80 -12.00
CA ALA A 86 -0.81 2.44 -12.49
C ALA A 86 0.44 1.70 -12.00
N SER A 87 0.39 0.36 -12.02
CA SER A 87 1.59 -0.46 -11.91
C SER A 87 2.27 -0.58 -13.26
N GLY A 88 3.58 -0.32 -13.29
CA GLY A 88 4.33 -0.38 -14.52
C GLY A 88 4.81 -1.77 -14.88
N ARG A 89 5.05 -1.94 -16.17
CA ARG A 89 5.52 -3.18 -16.77
C ARG A 89 7.04 -3.31 -16.61
N SER A 90 7.53 -4.55 -16.66
CA SER A 90 8.96 -4.85 -16.77
C SER A 90 9.54 -4.28 -18.08
N PRO A 91 10.84 -3.94 -18.09
CA PRO A 91 11.55 -3.66 -19.33
C PRO A 91 11.37 -4.79 -20.37
N GLU A 92 11.35 -4.44 -21.66
CA GLU A 92 11.27 -5.42 -22.76
C GLU A 92 12.42 -6.44 -22.71
N ALA A 93 13.58 -6.06 -22.19
CA ALA A 93 14.75 -6.93 -22.10
C ALA A 93 14.68 -7.98 -20.96
N TRP A 94 13.68 -7.93 -20.08
CA TRP A 94 13.56 -8.88 -18.97
C TRP A 94 12.97 -10.21 -19.43
N THR A 95 13.82 -11.23 -19.54
CA THR A 95 13.41 -12.62 -19.82
C THR A 95 13.82 -13.55 -18.67
N PRO A 96 13.29 -14.78 -18.59
CA PRO A 96 13.78 -15.77 -17.64
C PRO A 96 15.30 -16.01 -17.76
N GLU A 97 15.85 -16.01 -18.98
CA GLU A 97 17.28 -16.19 -19.24
C GLU A 97 18.12 -15.01 -18.73
N TYR A 98 17.60 -13.77 -18.85
CA TYR A 98 18.23 -12.58 -18.29
C TYR A 98 18.48 -12.75 -16.80
N PHE A 99 17.47 -13.21 -16.06
CA PHE A 99 17.59 -13.42 -14.62
C PHE A 99 18.30 -14.70 -14.24
N ALA A 100 18.25 -15.75 -15.07
CA ALA A 100 19.09 -16.93 -14.88
C ALA A 100 20.59 -16.54 -14.91
N ALA A 101 20.99 -15.65 -15.82
CA ALA A 101 22.37 -15.15 -15.91
C ALA A 101 22.78 -14.27 -14.70
N LEU A 102 21.81 -13.62 -14.04
CA LEU A 102 22.02 -12.82 -12.83
C LEU A 102 21.94 -13.64 -11.52
N GLY A 103 21.58 -14.92 -11.59
CA GLY A 103 21.38 -15.78 -10.41
C GLY A 103 20.03 -15.58 -9.71
N GLY A 104 19.04 -15.03 -10.39
CA GLY A 104 17.71 -14.73 -9.89
C GLY A 104 17.36 -13.24 -9.96
N ILE A 105 16.15 -12.90 -9.54
CA ILE A 105 15.68 -11.51 -9.52
C ILE A 105 16.20 -10.82 -8.26
N PRO A 106 17.09 -9.82 -8.38
CA PRO A 106 17.67 -9.17 -7.22
C PRO A 106 16.62 -8.35 -6.46
N GLU A 107 16.90 -8.11 -5.19
CA GLU A 107 16.07 -7.23 -4.36
C GLU A 107 16.42 -5.74 -4.56
N LYS A 108 17.67 -5.44 -4.91
CA LYS A 108 18.24 -4.08 -4.99
C LYS A 108 18.77 -3.79 -6.39
N GLY A 109 19.05 -2.52 -6.66
CA GLY A 109 19.64 -2.08 -7.92
C GLY A 109 18.63 -2.02 -9.07
N TRP A 110 19.10 -1.58 -10.24
CA TRP A 110 18.26 -1.35 -11.42
C TRP A 110 17.53 -2.60 -11.93
N ASN A 111 18.10 -3.79 -11.74
CA ASN A 111 17.49 -5.05 -12.19
C ASN A 111 16.36 -5.55 -11.28
N ALA A 112 15.93 -4.74 -10.32
CA ALA A 112 14.70 -4.91 -9.57
C ALA A 112 13.61 -3.86 -9.97
N VAL A 113 13.94 -2.90 -10.85
CA VAL A 113 13.08 -1.75 -11.19
C VAL A 113 12.20 -2.07 -12.40
N THR A 114 10.88 -2.06 -12.21
CA THR A 114 9.89 -1.94 -13.30
C THR A 114 9.57 -0.47 -13.56
N VAL A 115 8.88 -0.16 -14.67
CA VAL A 115 8.54 1.25 -15.00
C VAL A 115 7.77 1.89 -13.83
N PRO A 116 8.15 3.07 -13.31
CA PRO A 116 7.40 3.70 -12.23
C PRO A 116 6.09 4.33 -12.72
N GLY A 117 4.96 3.96 -12.13
CA GLY A 117 3.64 4.39 -12.57
C GLY A 117 2.92 5.42 -11.68
N ALA A 118 3.43 5.77 -10.49
CA ALA A 118 2.74 6.69 -9.58
C ALA A 118 2.44 8.07 -10.19
N VAL A 119 3.37 8.63 -10.97
CA VAL A 119 3.18 9.91 -11.66
C VAL A 119 2.01 9.84 -12.65
N SER A 120 1.90 8.75 -13.41
CA SER A 120 0.78 8.54 -14.34
C SER A 120 -0.57 8.46 -13.62
N ALA A 121 -0.62 7.89 -12.41
CA ALA A 121 -1.84 7.87 -11.61
C ALA A 121 -2.28 9.29 -11.22
N TRP A 122 -1.34 10.11 -10.72
CA TRP A 122 -1.64 11.49 -10.31
C TRP A 122 -2.18 12.31 -11.47
N VAL A 123 -1.54 12.21 -12.64
CA VAL A 123 -1.93 12.94 -13.85
C VAL A 123 -3.30 12.50 -14.32
N GLU A 124 -3.55 11.19 -14.41
CA GLU A 124 -4.79 10.66 -14.96
C GLU A 124 -5.99 10.90 -14.03
N LEU A 125 -5.79 10.81 -12.71
CA LEU A 125 -6.79 11.20 -11.71
C LEU A 125 -7.12 12.70 -11.79
N SER A 126 -6.09 13.56 -11.81
CA SER A 126 -6.30 15.02 -11.93
C SER A 126 -7.01 15.38 -13.24
N ARG A 127 -6.65 14.75 -14.36
CA ARG A 127 -7.24 15.02 -15.66
C ARG A 127 -8.72 14.67 -15.73
N ARG A 128 -9.14 13.55 -15.14
CA ARG A 128 -10.55 13.10 -15.19
C ARG A 128 -11.41 13.72 -14.11
N PHE A 129 -10.88 13.86 -12.90
CA PHE A 129 -11.67 14.15 -11.71
C PHE A 129 -11.16 15.33 -10.91
N GLY A 130 -9.97 15.87 -11.19
CA GLY A 130 -9.42 17.02 -10.46
C GLY A 130 -10.19 18.31 -10.73
N LYS A 131 -10.22 19.19 -9.72
CA LYS A 131 -10.86 20.51 -9.80
C LYS A 131 -9.84 21.65 -9.79
N LEU A 132 -8.68 21.44 -9.19
CA LEU A 132 -7.60 22.43 -9.14
C LEU A 132 -6.57 22.22 -10.26
N PRO A 133 -5.83 23.26 -10.65
CA PRO A 133 -4.66 23.10 -11.53
C PRO A 133 -3.65 22.10 -10.96
N PHE A 134 -3.10 21.22 -11.79
CA PHE A 134 -2.18 20.16 -11.36
C PHE A 134 -0.94 20.73 -10.65
N GLU A 135 -0.46 21.88 -11.10
CA GLU A 135 0.67 22.60 -10.52
C GLU A 135 0.41 23.07 -9.09
N GLN A 136 -0.85 23.37 -8.77
CA GLN A 136 -1.27 23.74 -7.41
C GLN A 136 -1.20 22.54 -6.46
N LEU A 137 -1.57 21.34 -6.94
CA LEU A 137 -1.54 20.09 -6.16
C LEU A 137 -0.12 19.73 -5.70
N ALA A 138 0.89 20.02 -6.52
CA ALA A 138 2.30 19.74 -6.22
C ALA A 138 2.92 20.72 -5.19
N GLN A 139 2.34 21.90 -5.00
CA GLN A 139 2.96 22.97 -4.20
C GLN A 139 3.31 22.57 -2.76
N PRO A 140 2.46 21.85 -1.99
CA PRO A 140 2.84 21.42 -0.65
C PRO A 140 4.09 20.53 -0.66
N ALA A 141 4.16 19.55 -1.57
CA ALA A 141 5.29 18.64 -1.69
C ALA A 141 6.58 19.38 -2.10
N ILE A 142 6.48 20.31 -3.06
CA ILE A 142 7.60 21.16 -3.49
C ILE A 142 8.14 21.98 -2.32
N ARG A 143 7.27 22.60 -1.52
CA ARG A 143 7.69 23.35 -0.32
C ARG A 143 8.36 22.46 0.72
N TYR A 144 7.78 21.30 1.04
CA TYR A 144 8.41 20.37 1.97
C TYR A 144 9.79 19.90 1.49
N ALA A 145 9.97 19.70 0.19
CA ALA A 145 11.24 19.29 -0.38
C ALA A 145 12.29 20.43 -0.31
N ARG A 146 11.90 21.65 -0.68
CA ARG A 146 12.81 22.81 -0.75
C ARG A 146 13.10 23.43 0.61
N ASP A 147 12.07 23.79 1.35
CA ASP A 147 12.18 24.50 2.62
C ASP A 147 12.57 23.55 3.77
N GLY A 148 12.22 22.26 3.58
CA GLY A 148 12.50 21.15 4.48
C GLY A 148 11.38 20.86 5.47
N PHE A 149 11.50 19.71 6.12
CA PHE A 149 10.58 19.28 7.19
C PHE A 149 11.37 18.59 8.31
N ALA A 150 10.84 18.64 9.53
CA ALA A 150 11.39 17.89 10.66
C ALA A 150 11.01 16.41 10.53
N VAL A 151 12.01 15.53 10.52
CA VAL A 151 11.80 14.08 10.37
C VAL A 151 11.12 13.52 11.62
N SER A 152 10.02 12.78 11.44
CA SER A 152 9.27 12.20 12.54
C SER A 152 9.94 10.95 13.13
N PRO A 153 9.66 10.57 14.40
CA PRO A 153 10.39 9.49 15.08
C PRO A 153 10.32 8.12 14.39
N THR A 154 9.14 7.71 13.91
CA THR A 154 8.99 6.45 13.18
C THR A 154 9.80 6.51 11.88
N ILE A 155 9.66 7.60 11.12
CA ILE A 155 10.39 7.79 9.86
C ILE A 155 11.90 7.80 10.08
N ALA A 156 12.43 8.45 11.11
CA ALA A 156 13.86 8.45 11.42
C ALA A 156 14.40 7.03 11.68
N THR A 157 13.65 6.21 12.42
CA THR A 157 14.00 4.80 12.65
C THR A 157 14.06 4.02 11.33
N LEU A 158 13.04 4.16 10.49
CA LEU A 158 12.98 3.52 9.17
C LEU A 158 14.10 4.01 8.25
N TRP A 159 14.44 5.29 8.33
CA TRP A 159 15.49 5.91 7.52
C TRP A 159 16.86 5.37 7.88
N ALA A 160 17.16 5.21 9.18
CA ALA A 160 18.40 4.61 9.64
C ALA A 160 18.58 3.17 9.13
N LEU A 161 17.51 2.37 9.17
CA LEU A 161 17.51 1.01 8.61
C LEU A 161 17.73 1.02 7.09
N GLY A 162 17.05 1.93 6.37
CA GLY A 162 17.23 2.11 4.94
C GLY A 162 18.66 2.52 4.57
N GLY A 163 19.22 3.50 5.29
CA GLY A 163 20.60 3.96 5.10
C GLY A 163 21.64 2.87 5.32
N ALA A 164 21.49 2.06 6.37
CA ALA A 164 22.37 0.93 6.62
C ALA A 164 22.27 -0.15 5.52
N LYS A 165 21.08 -0.35 4.95
CA LYS A 165 20.82 -1.40 3.95
C LYS A 165 21.18 -0.98 2.53
N LEU A 166 21.00 0.29 2.18
CA LEU A 166 20.99 0.78 0.79
C LEU A 166 22.00 1.90 0.53
N GLY A 167 22.78 2.32 1.53
CA GLY A 167 23.77 3.40 1.37
C GLY A 167 24.84 3.16 0.32
N ASP A 168 25.02 1.91 -0.14
CA ASP A 168 25.94 1.52 -1.21
C ASP A 168 25.30 1.52 -2.61
N GLN A 169 23.99 1.72 -2.71
CA GLN A 169 23.28 1.75 -3.98
C GLN A 169 23.49 3.10 -4.70
N PRO A 170 23.52 3.11 -6.06
CA PRO A 170 23.79 4.32 -6.83
C PRO A 170 22.85 5.48 -6.46
N GLY A 171 23.42 6.62 -6.05
CA GLY A 171 22.69 7.84 -5.73
C GLY A 171 22.01 7.87 -4.35
N PHE A 172 21.99 6.76 -3.60
CA PHE A 172 21.27 6.68 -2.34
C PHE A 172 21.86 7.61 -1.29
N ALA A 173 23.17 7.50 -1.05
CA ALA A 173 23.84 8.25 0.00
C ALA A 173 23.80 9.75 -0.29
N GLU A 174 24.00 10.14 -1.56
CA GLU A 174 23.95 11.52 -2.00
C GLU A 174 22.57 12.16 -1.79
N CYS A 175 21.50 11.38 -1.93
CA CYS A 175 20.12 11.87 -1.79
C CYS A 175 19.62 11.82 -0.34
N PHE A 176 19.86 10.71 0.37
CA PHE A 176 19.19 10.40 1.63
C PHE A 176 20.10 10.34 2.85
N LEU A 177 21.42 10.48 2.68
CA LEU A 177 22.39 10.50 3.77
C LEU A 177 23.17 11.82 3.78
N PRO A 178 22.52 12.97 4.07
CA PRO A 178 23.23 14.24 4.19
C PRO A 178 24.36 14.12 5.21
N ASP A 179 25.54 14.64 4.86
CA ASP A 179 26.78 14.47 5.63
C ASP A 179 27.15 13.01 5.94
N GLY A 180 26.69 12.08 5.10
CA GLY A 180 26.94 10.64 5.23
C GLY A 180 26.12 9.95 6.32
N LYS A 181 25.04 10.58 6.84
CA LYS A 181 24.25 10.04 7.96
C LYS A 181 22.75 10.09 7.68
N ALA A 182 22.04 9.09 8.20
CA ALA A 182 20.58 9.13 8.21
C ALA A 182 20.07 10.25 9.14
N PRO A 183 19.10 11.07 8.71
CA PRO A 183 18.50 12.10 9.55
C PRO A 183 17.89 11.51 10.82
N LYS A 184 18.08 12.19 11.95
CA LYS A 184 17.47 11.82 13.22
C LYS A 184 16.10 12.47 13.39
N ALA A 185 15.31 11.94 14.32
CA ALA A 185 14.03 12.53 14.70
C ALA A 185 14.21 14.00 15.12
N GLY A 186 13.43 14.90 14.53
CA GLY A 186 13.50 16.35 14.73
C GLY A 186 14.52 17.09 13.85
N GLU A 187 15.47 16.40 13.20
CA GLU A 187 16.37 17.04 12.23
C GLU A 187 15.60 17.44 10.97
N VAL A 188 16.01 18.55 10.34
CA VAL A 188 15.37 19.05 9.13
C VAL A 188 16.03 18.45 7.90
N PHE A 189 15.28 17.67 7.13
CA PHE A 189 15.70 17.15 5.83
C PHE A 189 15.23 18.08 4.71
N ARG A 190 16.06 18.26 3.67
CA ARG A 190 15.79 19.06 2.47
C ARG A 190 16.31 18.33 1.24
N SER A 191 15.61 18.48 0.11
CA SER A 191 16.03 17.98 -1.20
C SER A 191 15.56 18.92 -2.32
N GLU A 192 16.45 19.83 -2.74
CA GLU A 192 16.19 20.71 -3.90
C GLU A 192 16.06 19.90 -5.20
N ALA A 193 16.76 18.78 -5.31
CA ALA A 193 16.62 17.85 -6.43
C ALA A 193 15.18 17.35 -6.57
N HIS A 194 14.58 16.91 -5.47
CA HIS A 194 13.20 16.41 -5.44
C HIS A 194 12.19 17.52 -5.73
N ALA A 195 12.44 18.74 -5.22
CA ALA A 195 11.61 19.91 -5.51
C ALA A 195 11.56 20.25 -7.00
N ARG A 196 12.73 20.34 -7.66
CA ARG A 196 12.82 20.61 -9.11
C ARG A 196 12.15 19.53 -9.95
N THR A 197 12.29 18.27 -9.56
CA THR A 197 11.63 17.16 -10.26
C THR A 197 10.11 17.24 -10.12
N LEU A 198 9.58 17.57 -8.93
CA LEU A 198 8.15 17.79 -8.74
C LEU A 198 7.63 18.99 -9.55
N GLU A 199 8.41 20.07 -9.65
CA GLU A 199 8.09 21.23 -10.50
C GLU A 199 8.04 20.84 -11.99
N GLU A 200 9.00 20.04 -12.47
CA GLU A 200 9.02 19.57 -13.84
C GLU A 200 7.88 18.60 -14.14
N ILE A 201 7.59 17.67 -13.24
CA ILE A 201 6.41 16.78 -13.33
C ILE A 201 5.13 17.61 -13.39
N ALA A 202 4.99 18.62 -12.52
CA ALA A 202 3.83 19.50 -12.50
C ALA A 202 3.69 20.29 -13.82
N ALA A 203 4.74 20.98 -14.24
CA ALA A 203 4.74 21.83 -15.43
C ALA A 203 4.51 21.05 -16.74
N THR A 204 4.97 19.80 -16.79
CA THR A 204 4.80 18.92 -17.96
C THR A 204 3.60 17.98 -17.84
N LYS A 205 2.86 18.03 -16.72
CA LYS A 205 1.80 17.07 -16.38
C LYS A 205 2.26 15.62 -16.57
N GLY A 206 3.46 15.32 -16.04
CA GLY A 206 4.09 14.01 -16.10
C GLY A 206 4.78 13.66 -17.42
N GLU A 207 4.65 14.43 -18.50
CA GLU A 207 5.25 14.07 -19.80
C GLU A 207 6.78 13.96 -19.72
N SER A 208 7.47 14.81 -18.94
CA SER A 208 8.93 14.66 -18.81
C SER A 208 9.35 13.33 -18.19
N PHE A 209 8.54 12.83 -17.24
CA PHE A 209 8.81 11.59 -16.51
C PHE A 209 8.77 10.36 -17.41
N TYR A 210 7.92 10.36 -18.45
CA TYR A 210 7.74 9.20 -19.34
C TYR A 210 8.34 9.41 -20.74
N ARG A 211 8.39 10.64 -21.24
CA ARG A 211 8.74 10.97 -22.64
C ARG A 211 9.61 12.24 -22.78
N GLY A 212 10.30 12.66 -21.72
CA GLY A 212 11.14 13.86 -21.75
C GLY A 212 12.46 13.71 -21.02
N ALA A 213 12.91 14.78 -20.35
CA ALA A 213 14.24 14.87 -19.78
C ALA A 213 14.44 13.89 -18.62
N LEU A 214 13.45 13.76 -17.73
CA LEU A 214 13.52 12.81 -16.62
C LEU A 214 13.56 11.36 -17.11
N ALA A 215 12.78 11.03 -18.14
CA ALA A 215 12.79 9.70 -18.77
C ALA A 215 14.18 9.35 -19.34
N ARG A 216 14.80 10.29 -20.04
CA ARG A 216 16.17 10.16 -20.57
C ARG A 216 17.18 9.96 -19.45
N SER A 217 17.13 10.77 -18.40
CA SER A 217 18.03 10.62 -17.24
C SER A 217 17.89 9.27 -16.55
N MET A 218 16.66 8.75 -16.42
CA MET A 218 16.42 7.39 -15.91
C MET A 218 17.08 6.32 -16.79
N ALA A 219 16.84 6.36 -18.10
CA ALA A 219 17.38 5.37 -19.04
C ALA A 219 18.92 5.44 -19.15
N GLU A 220 19.51 6.64 -19.17
CA GLU A 220 20.95 6.83 -19.17
C GLU A 220 21.59 6.29 -17.89
N HIS A 221 20.98 6.56 -16.73
CA HIS A 221 21.46 6.04 -15.45
C HIS A 221 21.31 4.53 -15.35
N ALA A 222 20.19 3.96 -15.83
CA ALA A 222 20.00 2.52 -15.93
C ALA A 222 21.12 1.87 -16.73
N LYS A 223 21.38 2.37 -17.95
CA LYS A 223 22.45 1.87 -18.80
C LYS A 223 23.83 1.96 -18.14
N ALA A 224 24.14 3.09 -17.49
CA ALA A 224 25.41 3.29 -16.81
C ALA A 224 25.63 2.33 -15.63
N CYS A 225 24.55 1.86 -15.01
CA CYS A 225 24.57 0.95 -13.87
C CYS A 225 24.22 -0.51 -14.23
N GLY A 226 24.23 -0.89 -15.51
CA GLY A 226 23.95 -2.26 -15.96
C GLY A 226 22.48 -2.67 -15.86
N GLY A 227 21.58 -1.69 -15.76
CA GLY A 227 20.13 -1.84 -15.81
C GLY A 227 19.59 -2.01 -17.23
N ALA A 228 18.42 -2.62 -17.34
CA ALA A 228 17.78 -2.92 -18.62
C ALA A 228 16.72 -1.88 -19.07
N MET A 229 16.35 -0.93 -18.20
CA MET A 229 15.32 0.08 -18.47
C MET A 229 15.73 1.03 -19.59
N THR A 230 14.84 1.27 -20.56
CA THR A 230 15.06 2.18 -21.69
C THR A 230 14.04 3.32 -21.73
N GLU A 231 14.33 4.36 -22.53
CA GLU A 231 13.34 5.42 -22.82
C GLU A 231 12.07 4.85 -23.47
N ALA A 232 12.19 3.77 -24.26
CA ALA A 232 11.04 3.14 -24.92
C ALA A 232 10.12 2.44 -23.91
N ASP A 233 10.68 1.79 -22.88
CA ASP A 233 9.91 1.17 -21.81
C ASP A 233 9.10 2.23 -21.04
N LEU A 234 9.77 3.35 -20.68
CA LEU A 234 9.14 4.48 -20.00
C LEU A 234 8.05 5.13 -20.87
N ALA A 235 8.32 5.34 -22.16
CA ALA A 235 7.40 5.99 -23.09
C ALA A 235 6.15 5.14 -23.40
N ALA A 236 6.26 3.81 -23.32
CA ALA A 236 5.15 2.88 -23.54
C ALA A 236 4.18 2.81 -22.36
N HIS A 237 4.55 3.32 -21.18
CA HIS A 237 3.73 3.26 -19.98
C HIS A 237 2.47 4.11 -20.07
N GLN A 238 1.37 3.55 -19.55
CA GLN A 238 0.08 4.20 -19.34
C GLN A 238 -0.57 3.64 -18.07
N ALA A 239 -1.41 4.45 -17.41
CA ALA A 239 -2.27 3.99 -16.34
C ALA A 239 -3.57 3.41 -16.92
N ASP A 240 -3.99 2.25 -16.42
CA ASP A 240 -5.16 1.53 -16.94
C ASP A 240 -6.36 1.70 -16.01
N TRP A 241 -7.51 2.10 -16.55
CA TRP A 241 -8.78 2.08 -15.84
C TRP A 241 -9.38 0.69 -15.94
N VAL A 242 -9.22 -0.09 -14.87
CA VAL A 242 -9.50 -1.53 -14.83
C VAL A 242 -10.82 -1.88 -14.14
N GLY A 243 -11.53 -0.88 -13.61
CA GLY A 243 -12.69 -1.12 -12.75
C GLY A 243 -12.30 -1.86 -11.46
N THR A 244 -13.22 -2.63 -10.89
CA THR A 244 -13.00 -3.37 -9.63
C THR A 244 -13.50 -4.79 -9.73
N VAL A 245 -12.88 -5.70 -8.98
CA VAL A 245 -13.50 -6.98 -8.60
C VAL A 245 -14.10 -6.85 -7.20
N SER A 246 -15.11 -7.65 -6.90
CA SER A 246 -15.86 -7.49 -5.66
C SER A 246 -16.33 -8.80 -5.05
N GLN A 247 -16.61 -8.77 -3.76
CA GLN A 247 -17.29 -9.83 -3.04
C GLN A 247 -18.34 -9.24 -2.08
N THR A 248 -19.51 -9.87 -2.02
CA THR A 248 -20.54 -9.54 -1.03
C THR A 248 -20.13 -10.09 0.34
N PHE A 249 -20.38 -9.31 1.38
CA PHE A 249 -20.12 -9.69 2.76
C PHE A 249 -21.14 -9.04 3.68
N GLY A 250 -22.11 -9.83 4.17
CA GLY A 250 -23.28 -9.28 4.84
C GLY A 250 -24.06 -8.30 3.94
N ASP A 251 -24.37 -7.12 4.47
CA ASP A 251 -25.10 -6.05 3.76
C ASP A 251 -24.17 -5.10 2.96
N SER A 252 -22.91 -5.48 2.80
CA SER A 252 -21.87 -4.69 2.13
C SER A 252 -21.29 -5.44 0.94
N VAL A 253 -20.72 -4.69 -0.01
CA VAL A 253 -19.96 -5.20 -1.15
C VAL A 253 -18.56 -4.61 -1.07
N ILE A 254 -17.55 -5.46 -0.92
CA ILE A 254 -16.16 -5.02 -0.82
C ILE A 254 -15.55 -5.10 -2.21
N HIS A 255 -14.86 -4.03 -2.60
CA HIS A 255 -14.21 -3.85 -3.88
C HIS A 255 -12.69 -3.75 -3.70
N GLU A 256 -11.99 -4.41 -4.60
CA GLU A 256 -10.53 -4.37 -4.74
C GLU A 256 -10.17 -4.15 -6.21
N ILE A 257 -8.93 -3.74 -6.47
CA ILE A 257 -8.41 -3.72 -7.85
C ILE A 257 -8.22 -5.17 -8.33
N PRO A 258 -8.57 -5.50 -9.58
CA PRO A 258 -8.27 -6.80 -10.17
C PRO A 258 -6.77 -7.14 -10.12
N PRO A 259 -6.38 -8.41 -10.30
CA PRO A 259 -5.01 -8.80 -10.58
C PRO A 259 -4.35 -7.88 -11.63
N ASN A 260 -3.08 -7.51 -11.51
CA ASN A 260 -1.99 -8.12 -10.75
C ASN A 260 -1.93 -7.81 -9.24
N GLY A 261 -2.86 -7.04 -8.67
CA GLY A 261 -2.92 -6.77 -7.24
C GLY A 261 -3.34 -7.98 -6.40
N GLN A 262 -2.94 -8.00 -5.12
CA GLN A 262 -3.28 -9.09 -4.18
C GLN A 262 -4.63 -8.94 -3.43
N GLY A 263 -5.46 -7.98 -3.84
CA GLY A 263 -6.71 -7.63 -3.12
C GLY A 263 -7.72 -8.75 -3.19
N ILE A 264 -7.68 -9.52 -4.28
CA ILE A 264 -8.51 -10.71 -4.49
C ILE A 264 -8.39 -11.74 -3.36
N ALA A 265 -7.25 -11.82 -2.66
CA ALA A 265 -7.12 -12.71 -1.49
C ALA A 265 -8.00 -12.28 -0.32
N ALA A 266 -8.19 -10.98 -0.09
CA ALA A 266 -9.12 -10.49 0.93
C ALA A 266 -10.56 -10.84 0.55
N LEU A 267 -10.94 -10.67 -0.72
CA LEU A 267 -12.26 -11.01 -1.24
C LEU A 267 -12.56 -12.52 -1.14
N MET A 268 -11.61 -13.37 -1.54
CA MET A 268 -11.75 -14.83 -1.41
C MET A 268 -11.96 -15.23 0.05
N ALA A 269 -11.15 -14.70 0.97
CA ALA A 269 -11.27 -15.01 2.38
C ALA A 269 -12.59 -14.49 2.98
N LEU A 270 -13.03 -13.29 2.64
CA LEU A 270 -14.34 -12.77 3.07
C LEU A 270 -15.50 -13.64 2.57
N GLY A 271 -15.48 -14.07 1.30
CA GLY A 271 -16.51 -14.96 0.77
C GLY A 271 -16.50 -16.37 1.39
N MET A 272 -15.32 -16.89 1.74
CA MET A 272 -15.22 -18.13 2.54
C MET A 272 -15.81 -17.97 3.94
N LEU A 273 -15.55 -16.83 4.61
CA LEU A 273 -16.11 -16.55 5.94
C LEU A 273 -17.63 -16.35 5.90
N ASP A 274 -18.15 -15.69 4.86
CA ASP A 274 -19.59 -15.53 4.64
C ASP A 274 -20.26 -16.90 4.44
N ALA A 275 -19.66 -17.77 3.61
CA ALA A 275 -20.12 -19.14 3.42
C ALA A 275 -20.12 -19.99 4.71
N LEU A 276 -19.21 -19.70 5.65
CA LEU A 276 -19.16 -20.34 6.97
C LEU A 276 -20.13 -19.73 7.99
N GLY A 277 -20.80 -18.62 7.64
CA GLY A 277 -21.74 -17.92 8.50
C GLY A 277 -21.10 -17.13 9.63
N VAL A 278 -19.83 -16.70 9.50
CA VAL A 278 -19.10 -15.97 10.54
C VAL A 278 -19.82 -14.66 10.90
N GLY A 279 -19.99 -14.40 12.19
CA GLY A 279 -20.61 -13.16 12.69
C GLY A 279 -21.52 -13.31 13.89
N ALA A 280 -21.78 -14.54 14.34
CA ALA A 280 -22.48 -14.79 15.61
C ALA A 280 -21.50 -14.90 16.78
N GLU A 281 -20.26 -15.31 16.49
CA GLU A 281 -19.19 -15.46 17.46
C GLU A 281 -18.60 -14.10 17.85
N PRO A 282 -18.03 -13.95 19.07
CA PRO A 282 -17.26 -12.78 19.42
C PRO A 282 -16.11 -12.57 18.43
N LEU A 283 -15.99 -11.37 17.88
CA LEU A 283 -15.01 -11.01 16.85
C LEU A 283 -13.58 -11.43 17.17
N ASP A 284 -13.15 -11.18 18.41
CA ASP A 284 -11.79 -11.47 18.88
C ASP A 284 -11.70 -12.82 19.64
N GLY A 285 -12.77 -13.63 19.61
CA GLY A 285 -12.78 -14.96 20.19
C GLY A 285 -12.05 -16.00 19.34
N VAL A 286 -11.63 -17.11 19.96
CA VAL A 286 -10.84 -18.17 19.28
C VAL A 286 -11.51 -18.71 18.02
N GLU A 287 -12.82 -18.91 18.02
CA GLU A 287 -13.56 -19.39 16.83
C GLU A 287 -13.42 -18.44 15.65
N SER A 288 -13.74 -17.16 15.88
CA SER A 288 -13.69 -16.13 14.86
C SER A 288 -12.26 -15.97 14.32
N VAL A 289 -11.26 -15.86 15.20
CA VAL A 289 -9.86 -15.67 14.78
C VAL A 289 -9.33 -16.91 14.06
N HIS A 290 -9.66 -18.11 14.52
CA HIS A 290 -9.28 -19.36 13.84
C HIS A 290 -9.82 -19.40 12.40
N LEU A 291 -11.13 -19.17 12.22
CA LEU A 291 -11.76 -19.19 10.89
C LEU A 291 -11.17 -18.12 9.98
N GLN A 292 -10.95 -16.91 10.48
CA GLN A 292 -10.31 -15.82 9.74
C GLN A 292 -8.92 -16.21 9.23
N VAL A 293 -8.09 -16.79 10.11
CA VAL A 293 -6.73 -17.23 9.77
C VAL A 293 -6.75 -18.34 8.73
N GLU A 294 -7.61 -19.35 8.89
CA GLU A 294 -7.68 -20.50 7.97
C GLU A 294 -8.21 -20.09 6.59
N ALA A 295 -9.23 -19.23 6.53
CA ALA A 295 -9.73 -18.66 5.27
C ALA A 295 -8.64 -17.84 4.56
N MET A 296 -7.91 -17.00 5.29
CA MET A 296 -6.80 -16.22 4.74
C MET A 296 -5.66 -17.11 4.24
N LYS A 297 -5.32 -18.20 4.95
CA LYS A 297 -4.34 -19.18 4.47
C LYS A 297 -4.77 -19.77 3.12
N LEU A 298 -6.01 -20.24 2.99
CA LEU A 298 -6.50 -20.80 1.72
C LEU A 298 -6.52 -19.77 0.59
N ALA A 299 -6.88 -18.52 0.89
CA ALA A 299 -6.90 -17.44 -0.10
C ALA A 299 -5.49 -17.05 -0.57
N LEU A 300 -4.52 -17.00 0.35
CA LEU A 300 -3.12 -16.73 0.01
C LEU A 300 -2.47 -17.89 -0.77
N ALA A 301 -2.93 -19.13 -0.55
CA ALA A 301 -2.52 -20.28 -1.37
C ALA A 301 -2.96 -20.11 -2.83
N ASP A 302 -4.21 -19.72 -3.04
CA ASP A 302 -4.76 -19.47 -4.38
C ASP A 302 -4.12 -18.23 -5.02
N LEU A 303 -3.88 -17.18 -4.22
CA LEU A 303 -3.14 -16.00 -4.68
C LEU A 303 -1.75 -16.38 -5.19
N HIS A 304 -1.02 -17.25 -4.48
CA HIS A 304 0.31 -17.68 -4.89
C HIS A 304 0.29 -18.39 -6.25
N GLU A 305 -0.65 -19.32 -6.45
CA GLU A 305 -0.76 -20.11 -7.67
C GLU A 305 -1.26 -19.28 -8.87
N TYR A 306 -2.25 -18.42 -8.66
CA TYR A 306 -3.03 -17.83 -9.75
C TYR A 306 -2.76 -16.35 -10.01
N ASN A 307 -2.26 -15.57 -9.04
CA ASN A 307 -2.11 -14.12 -9.21
C ASN A 307 -0.96 -13.78 -10.15
N ALA A 308 -1.25 -12.99 -11.19
CA ALA A 308 -0.29 -12.51 -12.17
C ALA A 308 -0.85 -11.26 -12.88
N ASP A 309 -0.08 -10.70 -13.81
CA ASP A 309 -0.63 -9.84 -14.86
C ASP A 309 -1.85 -10.51 -15.52
N GLY A 310 -2.94 -9.76 -15.72
CA GLY A 310 -4.23 -10.31 -16.19
C GLY A 310 -4.09 -11.07 -17.51
N ASP A 311 -3.28 -10.55 -18.43
CA ASP A 311 -2.98 -11.18 -19.74
C ASP A 311 -2.22 -12.52 -19.62
N HIS A 312 -1.71 -12.84 -18.43
CA HIS A 312 -0.91 -14.03 -18.14
C HIS A 312 -1.54 -14.93 -17.06
N MET A 313 -2.69 -14.55 -16.51
CA MET A 313 -3.42 -15.41 -15.58
C MET A 313 -3.94 -16.65 -16.31
N ARG A 314 -3.96 -17.79 -15.60
CA ARG A 314 -4.48 -19.06 -16.11
C ARG A 314 -5.96 -19.26 -15.81
N VAL A 315 -6.50 -18.47 -14.89
CA VAL A 315 -7.89 -18.49 -14.46
C VAL A 315 -8.39 -17.06 -14.38
N GLU A 316 -9.66 -16.87 -14.74
CA GLU A 316 -10.31 -15.57 -14.59
C GLU A 316 -10.54 -15.25 -13.11
N SER A 317 -10.42 -13.98 -12.76
CA SER A 317 -10.69 -13.51 -11.38
C SER A 317 -12.10 -13.88 -10.91
N ALA A 318 -13.07 -13.90 -11.84
CA ALA A 318 -14.45 -14.29 -11.56
C ALA A 318 -14.59 -15.73 -11.07
N HIS A 319 -13.74 -16.67 -11.52
CA HIS A 319 -13.77 -18.06 -11.03
C HIS A 319 -13.26 -18.17 -9.60
N LEU A 320 -12.24 -17.38 -9.24
CA LEU A 320 -11.71 -17.34 -7.87
C LEU A 320 -12.69 -16.72 -6.87
N LEU A 321 -13.62 -15.90 -7.36
CA LEU A 321 -14.65 -15.24 -6.55
C LEU A 321 -16.03 -15.89 -6.66
N ASP A 322 -16.15 -16.97 -7.43
CA ASP A 322 -17.41 -17.69 -7.59
C ASP A 322 -17.89 -18.26 -6.25
N ALA A 323 -19.18 -18.10 -5.96
CA ALA A 323 -19.75 -18.53 -4.69
C ALA A 323 -19.70 -20.06 -4.50
N GLY A 324 -19.76 -20.84 -5.58
CA GLY A 324 -19.57 -22.30 -5.55
C GLY A 324 -18.14 -22.64 -5.16
N TYR A 325 -17.16 -22.08 -5.86
CA TYR A 325 -15.74 -22.27 -5.56
C TYR A 325 -15.40 -21.90 -4.11
N LEU A 326 -15.86 -20.74 -3.63
CA LEU A 326 -15.58 -20.31 -2.26
C LEU A 326 -16.24 -21.19 -1.21
N ARG A 327 -17.41 -21.78 -1.48
CA ARG A 327 -18.01 -22.81 -0.60
C ARG A 327 -17.17 -24.09 -0.57
N GLU A 328 -16.64 -24.52 -1.71
CA GLU A 328 -15.74 -25.69 -1.79
C GLU A 328 -14.45 -25.44 -1.00
N ARG A 329 -13.86 -24.24 -1.12
CA ARG A 329 -12.68 -23.83 -0.34
C ARG A 329 -13.00 -23.74 1.15
N ALA A 330 -14.12 -23.12 1.52
CA ALA A 330 -14.56 -23.02 2.91
C ALA A 330 -14.78 -24.39 3.57
N ALA A 331 -15.23 -25.40 2.81
CA ALA A 331 -15.41 -26.76 3.31
C ALA A 331 -14.09 -27.47 3.70
N LEU A 332 -12.93 -26.93 3.30
CA LEU A 332 -11.61 -27.43 3.71
C LEU A 332 -11.20 -26.95 5.10
N ILE A 333 -11.91 -25.97 5.68
CA ILE A 333 -11.60 -25.39 6.98
C ILE A 333 -12.16 -26.28 8.09
N ASP A 334 -11.26 -26.90 8.85
CA ASP A 334 -11.57 -27.68 10.04
C ASP A 334 -11.65 -26.74 11.24
N ARG A 335 -12.84 -26.55 11.80
CA ARG A 335 -13.13 -25.56 12.88
C ARG A 335 -12.27 -25.73 14.14
N GLU A 336 -11.68 -26.92 14.34
CA GLU A 336 -10.89 -27.23 15.54
C GLU A 336 -9.41 -27.46 15.26
N ARG A 337 -8.96 -27.36 14.00
CA ARG A 337 -7.59 -27.74 13.65
C ARG A 337 -6.99 -26.92 12.52
N ALA A 338 -5.84 -26.34 12.80
CA ALA A 338 -5.05 -25.57 11.84
C ALA A 338 -4.53 -26.44 10.69
N SER A 339 -4.81 -25.98 9.48
CA SER A 339 -4.26 -26.51 8.23
C SER A 339 -2.88 -25.91 7.92
N ALA A 340 -2.17 -26.59 7.01
CA ALA A 340 -0.87 -26.21 6.48
C ALA A 340 -0.91 -26.22 4.94
N PRO A 341 -1.63 -25.30 4.30
CA PRO A 341 -1.65 -25.24 2.84
C PRO A 341 -0.23 -25.01 2.29
N THR A 342 0.00 -25.46 1.06
CA THR A 342 1.33 -25.69 0.48
C THR A 342 2.17 -24.45 0.21
N TYR A 343 1.62 -23.24 0.32
CA TYR A 343 2.35 -22.01 0.01
C TYR A 343 3.09 -21.42 1.23
N GLY A 344 4.17 -20.68 0.95
CA GLY A 344 5.03 -20.02 1.95
C GLY A 344 4.52 -18.63 2.39
N ALA A 345 5.30 -17.93 3.23
CA ALA A 345 4.95 -16.59 3.71
C ALA A 345 4.76 -15.58 2.55
N PRO A 346 3.79 -14.65 2.62
CA PRO A 346 3.77 -13.50 1.70
C PRO A 346 5.06 -12.68 1.86
N ARG A 347 5.61 -12.17 0.75
CA ARG A 347 6.92 -11.49 0.76
C ARG A 347 6.86 -10.13 1.49
N PRO A 348 7.91 -9.73 2.23
CA PRO A 348 7.97 -8.43 2.91
C PRO A 348 7.76 -7.23 1.95
N GLY A 349 7.29 -6.10 2.49
CA GLY A 349 7.16 -4.84 1.75
C GLY A 349 6.75 -3.66 2.65
N GLY A 350 7.12 -2.44 2.25
CA GLY A 350 6.72 -1.16 2.85
C GLY A 350 5.89 -0.33 1.89
N THR A 351 4.90 0.41 2.38
CA THR A 351 3.89 1.08 1.55
C THR A 351 3.30 2.27 2.31
N VAL A 352 2.83 3.28 1.61
CA VAL A 352 1.95 4.33 2.17
C VAL A 352 0.55 4.17 1.59
N TYR A 353 -0.46 4.40 2.43
CA TYR A 353 -1.87 4.37 2.04
C TYR A 353 -2.53 5.68 2.52
N LEU A 354 -3.48 6.19 1.75
CA LEU A 354 -4.29 7.35 2.11
C LEU A 354 -5.75 7.17 1.69
N ALA A 355 -6.63 7.75 2.49
CA ALA A 355 -8.05 7.90 2.17
C ALA A 355 -8.43 9.38 2.22
N ALA A 356 -9.26 9.82 1.28
CA ALA A 356 -9.79 11.18 1.26
C ALA A 356 -11.29 11.17 0.93
N ALA A 357 -12.04 12.12 1.49
CA ALA A 357 -13.45 12.31 1.18
C ALA A 357 -13.81 13.80 1.26
N ASP A 358 -14.86 14.21 0.55
CA ASP A 358 -15.30 15.60 0.52
C ASP A 358 -16.81 15.77 0.64
N ALA A 359 -17.24 17.00 0.89
CA ALA A 359 -18.63 17.32 1.17
C ALA A 359 -19.59 17.10 -0.02
N SER A 360 -19.07 16.80 -1.23
CA SER A 360 -19.88 16.44 -2.39
C SER A 360 -20.27 14.96 -2.42
N GLY A 361 -19.67 14.14 -1.54
CA GLY A 361 -19.89 12.70 -1.51
C GLY A 361 -18.81 11.87 -2.19
N MET A 362 -17.78 12.52 -2.78
CA MET A 362 -16.64 11.83 -3.40
C MET A 362 -15.75 11.20 -2.34
N MET A 363 -15.22 10.00 -2.62
CA MET A 363 -14.34 9.27 -1.73
C MET A 363 -13.24 8.56 -2.51
N VAL A 364 -12.02 8.59 -1.99
CA VAL A 364 -10.82 8.05 -2.63
C VAL A 364 -10.10 7.11 -1.67
N SER A 365 -9.80 5.90 -2.16
CA SER A 365 -8.89 4.94 -1.57
C SER A 365 -7.66 4.87 -2.47
N PHE A 366 -6.51 5.37 -2.01
CA PHE A 366 -5.31 5.51 -2.83
C PHE A 366 -4.09 4.94 -2.13
N ILE A 367 -3.23 4.26 -2.90
CA ILE A 367 -2.04 3.61 -2.37
C ILE A 367 -0.88 3.73 -3.36
N GLN A 368 0.33 3.98 -2.85
CA GLN A 368 1.55 4.00 -3.67
C GLN A 368 2.76 3.46 -2.88
N SER A 369 3.76 2.93 -3.57
CA SER A 369 4.88 2.27 -2.91
C SER A 369 6.09 2.03 -3.80
N ASN A 370 7.28 2.06 -3.18
CA ASN A 370 8.53 1.58 -3.75
C ASN A 370 8.77 0.06 -3.56
N TYR A 371 7.73 -0.68 -3.18
CA TYR A 371 7.72 -2.06 -2.71
C TYR A 371 8.41 -2.32 -1.36
N MET A 372 9.73 -2.27 -1.26
CA MET A 372 10.44 -2.55 0.01
C MET A 372 11.15 -1.29 0.53
N GLY A 373 10.47 -0.54 1.39
CA GLY A 373 11.05 0.65 2.01
C GLY A 373 11.34 1.74 0.96
N PHE A 374 12.61 2.15 0.86
CA PHE A 374 13.09 3.03 -0.22
C PHE A 374 13.10 2.36 -1.61
N GLY A 375 12.86 1.04 -1.69
CA GLY A 375 12.83 0.27 -2.94
C GLY A 375 14.17 -0.34 -3.29
N SER A 376 14.60 -0.15 -4.54
CA SER A 376 15.85 -0.72 -5.06
C SER A 376 17.10 -0.11 -4.42
N GLY A 377 16.94 1.05 -3.76
CA GLY A 377 18.03 1.90 -3.29
C GLY A 377 18.63 2.76 -4.40
N VAL A 378 18.27 2.55 -5.67
CA VAL A 378 18.74 3.42 -6.75
C VAL A 378 18.02 4.75 -6.69
N VAL A 379 18.79 5.84 -6.75
CA VAL A 379 18.27 7.19 -6.89
C VAL A 379 18.90 7.83 -8.12
N VAL A 380 18.08 8.30 -9.05
CA VAL A 380 18.58 8.95 -10.28
C VAL A 380 19.30 10.25 -9.89
N PRO A 381 20.60 10.42 -10.19
CA PRO A 381 21.39 11.53 -9.68
C PRO A 381 20.80 12.90 -10.00
N GLY A 382 20.76 13.79 -9.02
CA GLY A 382 20.30 15.18 -9.19
C GLY A 382 18.78 15.37 -9.28
N THR A 383 17.98 14.30 -9.21
CA THR A 383 16.51 14.33 -9.37
C THR A 383 15.72 13.98 -8.10
N GLY A 384 16.29 13.22 -7.16
CA GLY A 384 15.54 12.66 -6.03
C GLY A 384 14.57 11.52 -6.41
N ILE A 385 14.60 11.04 -7.67
CA ILE A 385 13.77 9.90 -8.09
C ILE A 385 14.36 8.61 -7.51
N SER A 386 13.84 8.21 -6.34
CA SER A 386 14.11 6.91 -5.71
C SER A 386 13.23 5.83 -6.32
N LEU A 387 13.85 4.79 -6.87
CA LEU A 387 13.20 3.79 -7.71
C LEU A 387 12.75 2.56 -6.93
N GLN A 388 11.51 2.12 -7.18
CA GLN A 388 10.96 0.90 -6.60
C GLN A 388 11.76 -0.37 -6.96
N ASN A 389 11.66 -1.41 -6.12
CA ASN A 389 12.16 -2.76 -6.44
C ASN A 389 11.04 -3.75 -6.80
N ARG A 390 9.96 -3.26 -7.41
CA ARG A 390 8.73 -4.03 -7.68
C ARG A 390 8.94 -5.25 -8.58
N GLY A 391 9.98 -5.28 -9.40
CA GLY A 391 10.38 -6.44 -10.18
C GLY A 391 10.64 -7.68 -9.33
N HIS A 392 11.04 -7.50 -8.07
CA HIS A 392 11.20 -8.59 -7.10
C HIS A 392 9.86 -9.27 -6.74
N GLY A 393 8.72 -8.76 -7.23
CA GLY A 393 7.43 -9.44 -7.18
C GLY A 393 7.30 -10.62 -8.14
N PHE A 394 8.14 -10.74 -9.17
CA PHE A 394 8.16 -11.88 -10.09
C PHE A 394 8.77 -13.16 -9.47
N THR A 395 8.59 -14.27 -10.18
CA THR A 395 9.33 -15.53 -9.96
C THR A 395 10.13 -15.91 -11.21
N THR A 396 11.18 -16.72 -11.02
CA THR A 396 11.93 -17.40 -12.10
C THR A 396 11.55 -18.87 -12.24
N GLN A 397 10.49 -19.30 -11.54
CA GLN A 397 9.97 -20.66 -11.66
C GLN A 397 9.34 -20.84 -13.04
N ALA A 398 9.96 -21.71 -13.84
CA ALA A 398 9.51 -22.03 -15.19
C ALA A 398 8.02 -22.41 -15.21
N GLY A 399 7.27 -21.73 -16.08
CA GLY A 399 5.86 -21.96 -16.31
C GLY A 399 4.93 -21.25 -15.33
N HIS A 400 5.38 -20.76 -14.18
CA HIS A 400 4.52 -20.12 -13.18
C HIS A 400 3.78 -18.90 -13.78
N ALA A 401 2.51 -18.66 -13.41
CA ALA A 401 1.71 -17.57 -14.00
C ALA A 401 2.38 -16.20 -13.83
N ASN A 402 3.05 -15.99 -12.69
CA ASN A 402 3.87 -14.82 -12.37
C ASN A 402 5.38 -14.96 -12.72
N GLU A 403 5.75 -15.85 -13.64
CA GLU A 403 7.12 -15.90 -14.18
C GLU A 403 7.46 -14.58 -14.88
N VAL A 404 8.69 -14.10 -14.69
CA VAL A 404 9.17 -12.87 -15.32
C VAL A 404 9.11 -12.95 -16.85
N ALA A 405 8.62 -11.90 -17.50
CA ALA A 405 8.56 -11.81 -18.95
C ALA A 405 8.66 -10.35 -19.41
N PRO A 406 8.99 -10.10 -20.70
CA PRO A 406 9.02 -8.76 -21.28
C PRO A 406 7.68 -8.04 -21.18
N ARG A 407 7.69 -6.74 -20.85
CA ARG A 407 6.48 -5.88 -20.79
C ARG A 407 5.36 -6.46 -19.92
N LYS A 408 5.67 -7.25 -18.92
CA LYS A 408 4.70 -7.87 -18.01
C LYS A 408 4.64 -7.12 -16.70
N ARG A 409 3.49 -7.13 -16.03
CA ARG A 409 3.38 -6.63 -14.66
C ARG A 409 3.72 -7.72 -13.63
N PRO A 410 4.57 -7.44 -12.63
CA PRO A 410 4.77 -8.37 -11.53
C PRO A 410 3.53 -8.43 -10.65
N SER A 411 3.30 -9.57 -9.99
CA SER A 411 2.38 -9.65 -8.85
C SER A 411 2.65 -8.52 -7.87
N HIS A 412 1.57 -7.84 -7.45
CA HIS A 412 1.66 -6.55 -6.78
C HIS A 412 1.05 -6.60 -5.38
N THR A 413 1.79 -6.08 -4.40
CA THR A 413 1.36 -6.15 -2.98
C THR A 413 0.46 -5.01 -2.54
N ILE A 414 0.52 -3.85 -3.20
CA ILE A 414 -0.29 -2.70 -2.77
C ILE A 414 -1.73 -2.81 -3.26
N ILE A 415 -2.68 -2.63 -2.35
CA ILE A 415 -4.10 -2.78 -2.61
C ILE A 415 -4.88 -1.64 -1.91
N PRO A 416 -5.66 -0.83 -2.64
CA PRO A 416 -6.68 0.03 -2.06
C PRO A 416 -8.01 -0.74 -2.00
N ALA A 417 -8.75 -0.61 -0.90
CA ALA A 417 -10.08 -1.19 -0.78
C ALA A 417 -11.18 -0.14 -0.66
N PHE A 418 -12.38 -0.54 -1.08
CA PHE A 418 -13.57 0.28 -0.98
C PHE A 418 -14.78 -0.60 -0.64
N ALA A 419 -15.63 -0.15 0.27
CA ALA A 419 -16.89 -0.81 0.60
C ALA A 419 -18.06 0.03 0.09
N MET A 420 -19.01 -0.66 -0.53
CA MET A 420 -20.32 -0.13 -0.94
C MET A 420 -21.39 -0.80 -0.09
N ASN A 421 -22.47 -0.10 0.20
CA ASN A 421 -23.69 -0.72 0.71
C ASN A 421 -24.31 -1.57 -0.41
N ALA A 422 -25.10 -2.59 -0.04
CA ALA A 422 -25.82 -3.42 -1.01
C ALA A 422 -26.78 -2.62 -1.92
N ASP A 423 -27.19 -1.42 -1.51
CA ASP A 423 -28.02 -0.51 -2.32
C ASP A 423 -27.22 0.31 -3.36
N GLY A 424 -25.90 0.12 -3.45
CA GLY A 424 -25.02 0.79 -4.39
C GLY A 424 -24.51 2.16 -3.91
N THR A 425 -24.77 2.57 -2.67
CA THR A 425 -24.21 3.80 -2.10
C THR A 425 -22.82 3.56 -1.46
N PRO A 426 -21.91 4.55 -1.48
CA PRO A 426 -20.57 4.37 -0.94
C PRO A 426 -20.60 4.31 0.58
N GLN A 427 -19.81 3.40 1.15
CA GLN A 427 -19.78 3.16 2.59
C GLN A 427 -18.42 3.52 3.19
N MET A 428 -17.31 2.96 2.69
CA MET A 428 -16.01 3.14 3.33
C MET A 428 -14.85 3.08 2.32
N ALA A 429 -13.95 4.05 2.38
CA ALA A 429 -12.63 3.96 1.73
C ALA A 429 -11.61 3.54 2.78
N PHE A 430 -10.87 2.45 2.55
CA PHE A 430 -9.94 1.93 3.54
C PHE A 430 -8.78 1.16 2.94
N GLY A 431 -7.71 1.05 3.73
CA GLY A 431 -6.55 0.25 3.37
C GLY A 431 -5.62 0.06 4.56
N VAL A 432 -4.86 -1.03 4.52
CA VAL A 432 -3.86 -1.36 5.55
C VAL A 432 -2.50 -1.51 4.89
N MET A 433 -1.63 -0.53 5.05
CA MET A 433 -0.28 -0.59 4.48
C MET A 433 0.57 -1.68 5.17
N GLY A 434 1.59 -2.22 4.48
CA GLY A 434 2.57 -3.14 5.08
C GLY A 434 2.71 -4.48 4.36
N GLY A 435 2.94 -4.45 3.04
CA GLY A 435 3.34 -5.61 2.22
C GLY A 435 2.53 -6.90 2.44
N PRO A 436 3.05 -7.86 3.21
CA PRO A 436 2.38 -9.13 3.49
C PRO A 436 1.09 -9.00 4.32
N MET A 437 0.92 -7.89 5.03
CA MET A 437 -0.24 -7.64 5.88
C MET A 437 -1.49 -7.22 5.09
N GLN A 438 -1.35 -6.64 3.89
CA GLN A 438 -2.45 -5.82 3.32
C GLN A 438 -3.76 -6.58 3.17
N SER A 439 -3.80 -7.71 2.45
CA SER A 439 -5.04 -8.49 2.26
C SER A 439 -5.59 -9.03 3.59
N GLN A 440 -4.71 -9.34 4.53
CA GLN A 440 -5.05 -9.83 5.87
C GLN A 440 -5.68 -8.71 6.73
N GLY A 441 -5.12 -7.51 6.61
CA GLY A 441 -5.61 -6.30 7.26
C GLY A 441 -6.92 -5.84 6.65
N HIS A 442 -7.08 -5.93 5.33
CA HIS A 442 -8.34 -5.60 4.66
C HIS A 442 -9.48 -6.48 5.15
N LEU A 443 -9.25 -7.79 5.25
CA LEU A 443 -10.21 -8.72 5.86
C LEU A 443 -10.54 -8.32 7.31
N GLN A 444 -9.53 -8.05 8.14
CA GLN A 444 -9.73 -7.66 9.54
C GLN A 444 -10.51 -6.34 9.68
N MET A 445 -10.20 -5.32 8.86
CA MET A 445 -10.92 -4.03 8.88
C MET A 445 -12.35 -4.17 8.38
N ALA A 446 -12.57 -4.93 7.30
CA ALA A 446 -13.90 -5.20 6.76
C ALA A 446 -14.78 -5.93 7.80
N LEU A 447 -14.26 -6.97 8.45
CA LEU A 447 -14.97 -7.64 9.55
C LEU A 447 -15.31 -6.67 10.68
N ARG A 448 -14.31 -5.95 11.19
CA ARG A 448 -14.45 -5.04 12.33
C ARG A 448 -15.52 -3.98 12.10
N VAL A 449 -15.46 -3.28 10.97
CA VAL A 449 -16.34 -2.15 10.69
C VAL A 449 -17.67 -2.62 10.10
N LEU A 450 -17.65 -3.46 9.06
CA LEU A 450 -18.83 -3.77 8.26
C LEU A 450 -19.71 -4.85 8.90
N ARG A 451 -19.12 -5.82 9.60
CA ARG A 451 -19.87 -6.92 10.26
C ARG A 451 -20.14 -6.65 11.73
N TYR A 452 -19.15 -6.12 12.46
CA TYR A 452 -19.24 -5.92 13.91
C TYR A 452 -19.49 -4.47 14.34
N GLY A 453 -19.61 -3.53 13.39
CA GLY A 453 -20.00 -2.15 13.68
C GLY A 453 -18.99 -1.36 14.52
N GLN A 454 -17.72 -1.75 14.56
CA GLN A 454 -16.68 -0.94 15.21
C GLN A 454 -16.49 0.36 14.45
N ASN A 455 -16.29 1.46 15.19
CA ASN A 455 -15.89 2.72 14.56
C ASN A 455 -14.48 2.60 13.93
N PRO A 456 -14.17 3.42 12.91
CA PRO A 456 -12.90 3.37 12.18
C PRO A 456 -11.64 3.40 13.06
N GLN A 457 -11.62 4.22 14.11
CA GLN A 457 -10.46 4.31 14.99
C GLN A 457 -10.32 3.06 15.87
N ALA A 458 -11.41 2.54 16.43
CA ALA A 458 -11.38 1.30 17.20
C ALA A 458 -10.92 0.11 16.33
N ALA A 459 -11.35 0.04 15.07
CA ALA A 459 -10.89 -0.97 14.14
C ALA A 459 -9.38 -0.85 13.86
N ALA A 460 -8.86 0.36 13.70
CA ALA A 460 -7.44 0.63 13.51
C ALA A 460 -6.60 0.30 14.76
N ASP A 461 -7.12 0.59 15.96
CA ASP A 461 -6.45 0.36 17.24
C ASP A 461 -6.34 -1.13 17.58
N ALA A 462 -7.33 -1.92 17.17
CA ALA A 462 -7.45 -3.32 17.56
C ALA A 462 -6.19 -4.15 17.26
N PRO A 463 -5.88 -5.15 18.11
CA PRO A 463 -4.73 -6.00 17.89
C PRO A 463 -4.92 -6.85 16.63
N ARG A 464 -3.82 -7.11 15.91
CA ARG A 464 -3.81 -7.80 14.63
C ARG A 464 -3.07 -9.13 14.65
N TRP A 465 -3.50 -9.99 13.75
CA TRP A 465 -2.83 -11.23 13.41
C TRP A 465 -2.35 -11.18 11.95
N ARG A 466 -1.33 -11.98 11.64
CA ARG A 466 -0.76 -12.13 10.30
C ARG A 466 -0.27 -13.55 10.09
N VAL A 467 -0.77 -14.23 9.07
CA VAL A 467 -0.24 -15.51 8.57
C VAL A 467 1.19 -15.33 8.07
N THR A 468 2.09 -16.18 8.55
CA THR A 468 3.52 -16.17 8.21
C THR A 468 3.94 -17.40 7.39
N GLY A 469 2.99 -18.22 6.93
CA GLY A 469 3.21 -19.39 6.07
C GLY A 469 2.98 -20.72 6.79
N GLY A 470 2.53 -21.74 6.06
CA GLY A 470 2.17 -23.03 6.65
C GLY A 470 1.16 -22.87 7.80
N LYS A 471 1.56 -23.28 9.02
CA LYS A 471 0.76 -23.11 10.25
C LYS A 471 1.09 -21.83 11.04
N GLY A 472 2.09 -21.07 10.60
CA GLY A 472 2.60 -19.88 11.26
C GLY A 472 1.61 -18.72 11.28
N VAL A 473 1.45 -18.13 12.46
CA VAL A 473 0.64 -16.93 12.69
C VAL A 473 1.38 -16.01 13.66
N ALA A 474 1.67 -14.79 13.25
CA ALA A 474 2.12 -13.74 14.15
C ALA A 474 0.91 -13.01 14.74
N VAL A 475 0.95 -12.65 16.02
CA VAL A 475 -0.04 -11.81 16.71
C VAL A 475 0.64 -10.71 17.49
N GLU A 476 -0.06 -9.59 17.68
CA GLU A 476 0.43 -8.50 18.51
C GLU A 476 0.34 -8.80 20.02
N PRO A 477 1.13 -8.13 20.87
CA PRO A 477 1.17 -8.42 22.31
C PRO A 477 -0.15 -8.11 23.02
N ALA A 478 -0.98 -7.24 22.44
CA ALA A 478 -2.29 -6.87 22.97
C ALA A 478 -3.39 -7.91 22.66
N PHE A 479 -3.08 -9.01 21.96
CA PHE A 479 -4.02 -10.14 21.85
C PHE A 479 -4.27 -10.79 23.20
N ASP A 480 -5.50 -11.24 23.43
CA ASP A 480 -5.84 -12.02 24.61
C ASP A 480 -5.00 -13.31 24.67
N ALA A 481 -4.27 -13.48 25.77
CA ALA A 481 -3.40 -14.63 26.00
C ALA A 481 -4.16 -15.97 25.98
N GLU A 482 -5.44 -15.99 26.39
CA GLU A 482 -6.29 -17.18 26.35
C GLU A 482 -6.62 -17.56 24.90
N VAL A 483 -6.90 -16.58 24.05
CA VAL A 483 -7.13 -16.79 22.60
C VAL A 483 -5.85 -17.31 21.94
N VAL A 484 -4.69 -16.75 22.28
CA VAL A 484 -3.39 -17.23 21.77
C VAL A 484 -3.12 -18.68 22.18
N ALA A 485 -3.38 -19.03 23.45
CA ALA A 485 -3.21 -20.39 23.94
C ALA A 485 -4.17 -21.37 23.22
N ALA A 486 -5.43 -20.95 23.01
CA ALA A 486 -6.42 -21.76 22.32
C ALA A 486 -6.10 -21.96 20.82
N LEU A 487 -5.60 -20.93 20.13
CA LEU A 487 -5.09 -21.07 18.76
C LEU A 487 -3.92 -22.07 18.68
N ARG A 488 -2.99 -22.02 19.63
CA ARG A 488 -1.91 -23.02 19.72
C ARG A 488 -2.45 -24.43 19.96
N ALA A 489 -3.48 -24.58 20.80
CA ALA A 489 -4.13 -25.86 21.04
C ALA A 489 -4.80 -26.44 19.77
N ARG A 490 -5.30 -25.58 18.88
CA ARG A 490 -5.78 -25.94 17.52
C ARG A 490 -4.64 -26.24 16.53
N GLY A 491 -3.39 -26.09 16.95
CA GLY A 491 -2.20 -26.40 16.15
C GLY A 491 -1.65 -25.24 15.33
N HIS A 492 -2.06 -24.00 15.57
CA HIS A 492 -1.39 -22.84 14.99
C HIS A 492 -0.01 -22.64 15.63
N GLU A 493 0.99 -22.31 14.80
CA GLU A 493 2.33 -21.95 15.26
C GLU A 493 2.37 -20.44 15.56
N VAL A 494 1.84 -20.06 16.72
CA VAL A 494 1.64 -18.64 17.07
C VAL A 494 2.91 -17.99 17.64
N THR A 495 3.42 -16.96 16.96
CA THR A 495 4.47 -16.05 17.44
C THR A 495 3.84 -14.75 17.95
N VAL A 496 4.31 -14.25 19.10
CA VAL A 496 3.92 -12.92 19.59
C VAL A 496 5.04 -11.96 19.19
N GLU A 497 4.71 -11.00 18.34
CA GLU A 497 5.67 -10.04 17.78
C GLU A 497 5.28 -8.63 18.23
N GLU A 498 6.25 -7.83 18.68
CA GLU A 498 6.03 -6.42 19.02
C GLU A 498 5.46 -5.66 17.82
N GLY A 499 4.39 -4.88 18.03
CA GLY A 499 3.73 -4.08 17.00
C GLY A 499 4.62 -2.99 16.40
N HIS A 500 5.72 -2.64 17.09
CA HIS A 500 6.75 -1.70 16.65
C HIS A 500 7.73 -2.30 15.64
N GLY A 501 7.64 -3.61 15.35
CA GLY A 501 8.35 -4.22 14.24
C GLY A 501 8.01 -3.50 12.94
N VAL A 502 9.02 -2.87 12.34
CA VAL A 502 8.95 -2.16 11.08
C VAL A 502 8.32 -3.06 10.01
N PHE A 503 7.04 -2.82 9.68
CA PHE A 503 6.18 -3.60 8.76
C PHE A 503 5.56 -4.91 9.30
N ALA A 504 5.50 -5.12 10.62
CA ALA A 504 4.93 -6.34 11.20
C ALA A 504 3.40 -6.46 11.00
N PHE A 505 2.63 -5.50 11.52
CA PHE A 505 1.15 -5.55 11.53
C PHE A 505 0.48 -4.40 10.78
N GLY A 506 1.25 -3.67 9.98
CA GLY A 506 0.74 -2.68 9.04
C GLY A 506 0.29 -1.34 9.65
N GLY A 507 -0.38 -0.53 8.82
CA GLY A 507 -0.87 0.81 9.15
C GLY A 507 -2.22 1.07 8.47
N ALA A 508 -3.32 0.98 9.21
CA ALA A 508 -4.67 1.20 8.68
C ALA A 508 -5.02 2.69 8.57
N GLN A 509 -5.68 3.08 7.47
CA GLN A 509 -6.38 4.37 7.36
C GLN A 509 -7.77 4.10 6.81
N LEU A 510 -8.78 4.73 7.40
CA LEU A 510 -10.17 4.45 7.10
C LEU A 510 -10.96 5.75 7.09
N VAL A 511 -11.86 5.88 6.12
CA VAL A 511 -12.88 6.93 6.05
C VAL A 511 -14.22 6.26 5.78
N LEU A 512 -15.05 6.20 6.81
CA LEU A 512 -16.41 5.66 6.79
C LEU A 512 -17.39 6.82 6.58
N ARG A 513 -18.34 6.65 5.66
CA ARG A 513 -19.42 7.61 5.43
C ARG A 513 -20.53 7.42 6.45
N ASP A 514 -21.00 8.51 7.04
CA ASP A 514 -22.17 8.54 7.92
C ASP A 514 -23.07 9.72 7.51
N GLY A 515 -24.10 9.43 6.72
CA GLY A 515 -24.99 10.46 6.15
C GLY A 515 -24.25 11.46 5.24
N ASP A 516 -24.23 12.72 5.67
CA ASP A 516 -23.62 13.86 4.98
C ASP A 516 -22.20 14.23 5.47
N HIS A 517 -21.67 13.42 6.39
CA HIS A 517 -20.33 13.57 6.95
C HIS A 517 -19.59 12.21 6.97
N TYR A 518 -18.36 12.24 7.48
CA TYR A 518 -17.46 11.11 7.52
C TYR A 518 -16.89 10.91 8.92
N ILE A 519 -16.58 9.65 9.23
CA ILE A 519 -15.88 9.20 10.43
C ILE A 519 -14.54 8.62 9.98
N GLY A 520 -13.44 9.14 10.50
CA GLY A 520 -12.09 8.72 10.13
C GLY A 520 -11.33 8.06 11.27
N GLY A 521 -10.47 7.12 10.91
CA GLY A 521 -9.52 6.47 11.81
C GLY A 521 -8.14 6.34 11.18
N SER A 522 -7.09 6.55 11.98
CA SER A 522 -5.70 6.37 11.58
C SER A 522 -4.95 5.51 12.58
N ASP A 523 -4.16 4.58 12.08
CA ASP A 523 -3.39 3.65 12.90
C ASP A 523 -2.46 4.34 13.92
N PRO A 524 -2.51 3.98 15.21
CA PRO A 524 -1.57 4.48 16.21
C PRO A 524 -0.13 3.96 16.02
N ARG A 525 0.10 2.93 15.20
CA ARG A 525 1.44 2.38 14.89
C ARG A 525 2.22 3.24 13.89
N LYS A 526 1.61 4.31 13.38
CA LYS A 526 2.20 5.27 12.44
C LYS A 526 2.19 6.66 13.06
N ASP A 527 3.04 7.55 12.54
CA ASP A 527 3.06 8.96 12.95
C ASP A 527 1.76 9.70 12.54
N GLY A 528 1.03 9.12 11.58
CA GLY A 528 -0.13 9.65 10.88
C GLY A 528 -1.34 10.04 11.72
N GLY A 529 -2.33 10.55 11.02
CA GLY A 529 -3.56 11.04 11.61
C GLY A 529 -4.65 11.32 10.58
N VAL A 530 -5.84 11.61 11.11
CA VAL A 530 -6.98 12.10 10.36
C VAL A 530 -7.09 13.60 10.56
N VAL A 531 -7.32 14.35 9.49
CA VAL A 531 -7.63 15.79 9.52
C VAL A 531 -8.94 16.05 8.80
N ALA A 532 -9.76 16.95 9.32
CA ALA A 532 -11.09 17.24 8.78
C ALA A 532 -11.55 18.68 9.07
N PHE A 533 -12.54 19.16 8.30
CA PHE A 533 -13.30 20.39 8.58
C PHE A 533 -14.74 20.33 8.06
#